data_AF-A0A2G9M2R6-F1
#
_entry.id   AF-A0A2G9M2R6-F1
#
_cell.length_a   1.000
_cell.length_b   1.000
_cell.length_c   1.000
_cell.angle_alpha   90.00
_cell.angle_beta   90.00
_cell.angle_gamma   90.00
#
_symmetry.space_group_name_H-M   'P 1'
#
loop_
_entity.id
_entity.type
_entity.pdbx_description
1 polymer ?
#
loop_
_entity_poly.entity_id
_entity_poly.type
_entity_poly.pdbx_seq_one_letter_code
_entity_poly.pdbx_strand_id
1 'polypeptide(L)' 'MREKTLLLVKPDGVARNLVDDIKARVKTAGLMIVESKKIQVSESVAKELYSVHAGKPFYPG' A
#
# COMPACT_ATOMS: atom_id res chain seq x y z
N MET A 1 -23.01 7.69 5.18
CA MET A 1 -21.60 7.76 5.64
C MET A 1 -20.70 7.46 4.46
N ARG A 2 -19.46 7.99 4.41
CA ARG A 2 -18.47 7.61 3.39
C ARG A 2 -17.44 6.69 4.01
N GLU A 3 -17.22 5.54 3.40
CA GLU A 3 -16.21 4.57 3.83
C GLU A 3 -14.81 5.07 3.49
N LYS A 4 -13.82 4.59 4.25
CA LYS A 4 -12.40 4.83 4.01
C LYS A 4 -11.68 3.50 4.01
N THR A 5 -10.74 3.35 3.10
CA THR A 5 -9.89 2.15 3.01
C THR A 5 -8.43 2.56 2.79
N LEU A 6 -7.52 1.65 3.09
CA LEU A 6 -6.09 1.83 2.90
C LEU A 6 -5.67 1.27 1.53
N LEU A 7 -4.94 2.07 0.76
CA LEU A 7 -4.27 1.62 -0.45
C LEU A 7 -2.75 1.76 -0.28
N LEU A 8 -2.03 0.68 -0.53
CA LEU A 8 -0.57 0.64 -0.46
C LEU A 8 0.01 0.41 -1.86
N VAL A 9 0.92 1.28 -2.28
CA VAL A 9 1.79 1.02 -3.44
C VAL A 9 3.06 0.38 -2.91
N LYS A 10 3.28 -0.89 -3.27
CA LYS A 10 4.45 -1.68 -2.84
C LYS A 10 5.76 -1.14 -3.46
N PRO A 11 6.94 -1.48 -2.90
CA PRO A 11 8.23 -0.95 -3.37
C PRO A 11 8.51 -1.15 -4.86
N ASP A 12 8.07 -2.28 -5.43
CA ASP A 12 8.19 -2.59 -6.86
C ASP A 12 7.40 -1.62 -7.74
N GLY A 13 6.19 -1.23 -7.33
CA GLY A 13 5.38 -0.23 -8.02
C GLY A 13 6.01 1.16 -7.97
N VAL A 14 6.66 1.51 -6.85
CA VAL A 14 7.42 2.76 -6.71
C VAL A 14 8.66 2.74 -7.59
N ALA A 15 9.44 1.67 -7.59
CA ALA A 15 10.66 1.52 -8.38
C ALA A 15 10.40 1.59 -9.89
N ARG A 16 9.20 1.18 -10.32
CA ARG A 16 8.74 1.25 -11.71
C ARG A 16 8.07 2.58 -12.08
N ASN A 17 8.10 3.58 -11.19
CA ASN A 17 7.46 4.89 -11.36
C ASN A 17 5.94 4.84 -11.63
N LEU A 18 5.22 3.83 -11.10
CA LEU A 18 3.78 3.62 -11.36
C LEU A 18 2.86 4.40 -10.41
N VAL A 19 3.40 5.21 -9.49
CA VAL A 19 2.61 5.84 -8.43
C VAL A 19 1.49 6.72 -8.98
N ASP A 20 1.80 7.55 -9.98
CA ASP A 20 0.82 8.48 -10.53
C ASP A 20 -0.21 7.80 -11.42
N ASP A 21 0.19 6.75 -12.16
CA ASP A 21 -0.73 5.89 -12.92
C ASP A 21 -1.73 5.19 -11.99
N ILE A 22 -1.26 4.67 -10.86
CA ILE A 22 -2.12 4.04 -9.85
C ILE A 22 -3.08 5.07 -9.25
N LYS A 23 -2.61 6.28 -8.91
CA LYS A 23 -3.48 7.35 -8.40
C LYS A 23 -4.52 7.78 -9.44
N ALA A 24 -4.14 7.84 -10.71
CA ALA A 24 -5.08 8.14 -11.80
C ALA A 24 -6.17 7.07 -11.86
N ARG A 25 -5.81 5.79 -11.81
CA ARG A 25 -6.77 4.68 -11.78
C ARG A 25 -7.73 4.75 -10.59
N VAL A 26 -7.23 5.10 -9.40
CA VAL A 26 -8.07 5.28 -8.20
C VAL A 26 -9.12 6.37 -8.43
N LYS A 27 -8.72 7.51 -9.00
CA LYS A 27 -9.63 8.61 -9.32
C LYS A 27 -10.65 8.22 -10.40
N THR A 28 -10.21 7.55 -11.48
CA THR A 28 -11.08 7.07 -12.55
C THR A 28 -12.11 6.04 -12.04
N ALA A 29 -11.78 5.27 -11.01
CA ALA A 29 -12.71 4.36 -10.35
C ALA A 29 -13.74 5.07 -9.44
N GLY A 30 -13.74 6.41 -9.39
CA GLY A 30 -14.67 7.20 -8.57
C GLY A 30 -14.27 7.33 -7.10
N LEU A 31 -13.07 6.87 -6.73
CA LEU A 31 -12.56 6.98 -5.36
C LEU A 31 -11.80 8.30 -5.15
N MET A 32 -11.86 8.82 -3.94
CA MET A 32 -11.17 10.03 -3.54
C MET A 32 -9.95 9.69 -2.68
N ILE A 33 -8.77 10.19 -3.08
CA ILE A 33 -7.57 10.13 -2.24
C ILE A 33 -7.65 11.28 -1.24
N VAL A 34 -7.95 10.97 0.02
CA VAL A 34 -8.09 11.97 1.10
C VAL A 34 -6.76 12.31 1.78
N GLU A 35 -5.80 11.40 1.76
CA GLU A 35 -4.45 11.57 2.30
C GLU A 35 -3.47 10.68 1.52
N SER A 36 -2.21 11.10 1.42
CA SER A 36 -1.15 10.26 0.85
C SER A 36 0.19 10.57 1.50
N LYS A 37 0.97 9.52 1.81
CA LYS A 37 2.31 9.64 2.39
C LYS A 37 3.26 8.64 1.74
N LYS A 38 4.45 9.09 1.35
CA LYS A 38 5.57 8.21 0.95
C LYS A 38 6.46 8.00 2.17
N ILE A 39 6.66 6.75 2.56
CA ILE A 39 7.52 6.37 3.68
C ILE A 39 8.43 5.22 3.27
N GLN A 40 9.64 5.20 3.84
CA GLN A 40 10.44 3.99 3.88
C GLN A 40 9.99 3.20 5.11
N VAL A 41 9.37 2.05 4.89
CA VAL A 41 8.86 1.20 5.98
C VAL A 41 10.03 0.43 6.59
N SER A 42 10.15 0.45 7.92
CA SER A 42 11.12 -0.39 8.63
C SER A 42 10.63 -1.84 8.65
N GLU A 43 11.56 -2.79 8.82
CA GLU A 43 11.21 -4.20 8.92
C GLU A 43 10.22 -4.50 10.06
N SER A 44 10.38 -3.83 11.21
CA SER A 44 9.46 -3.96 12.34
C SER A 44 8.02 -3.56 11.99
N VAL A 45 7.84 -2.43 11.30
CA VAL A 45 6.52 -1.95 10.87
C VAL A 45 5.92 -2.87 9.80
N ALA A 46 6.73 -3.39 8.88
CA ALA A 46 6.26 -4.36 7.89
C ALA A 46 5.77 -5.66 8.56
N LYS A 47 6.51 -6.17 9.54
CA LYS A 47 6.12 -7.36 10.32
C LYS A 47 4.83 -7.14 11.12
N GLU A 48 4.66 -5.96 11.71
CA GLU A 48 3.42 -5.61 12.42
C GLU A 48 2.22 -5.58 11.46
N LEU A 49 2.36 -4.87 10.33
CA LEU A 49 1.33 -4.75 9.30
C LEU A 49 0.88 -6.12 8.75
N TYR A 50 1.82 -7.04 8.56
CA TYR A 50 1.55 -8.38 8.01
C TYR A 50 1.53 -9.48 9.08
N SER A 51 1.39 -9.13 10.36
CA SER A 51 1.43 -10.09 11.49
C SER A 51 0.42 -11.24 11.34
N VAL A 52 -0.73 -10.99 10.71
CA VAL A 52 -1.75 -12.00 10.35
C VAL A 52 -1.26 -13.09 9.38
N HIS A 53 -0.07 -12.93 8.82
CA HIS A 53 0.57 -13.91 7.94
C HIS A 53 1.77 -14.60 8.60
N ALA A 54 2.05 -14.31 9.87
CA ALA A 54 3.10 -14.99 10.61
C ALA A 54 2.93 -16.52 10.55
N GLY A 55 4.03 -17.23 10.29
CA GLY A 55 4.05 -18.69 10.14
C GLY A 55 3.66 -19.22 8.76
N LYS A 56 3.20 -18.37 7.84
CA LYS A 56 2.95 -18.78 6.45
C LYS A 56 4.27 -18.90 5.67
N PRO A 57 4.38 -19.83 4.71
CA PRO A 57 5.64 -20.09 3.99
C PRO A 57 6.15 -18.88 3.19
N PHE A 58 5.27 -17.95 2.82
CA PHE A 58 5.61 -16.72 2.08
C PHE A 58 5.92 -15.52 2.99
N TYR A 59 5.83 -15.67 4.31
CA TYR A 59 6.00 -14.56 5.25
C TYR A 59 7.44 -14.07 5.44
N PRO A 60 8.47 -14.94 5.43
CA PRO A 60 9.86 -14.50 5.62
C PRO A 60 10.37 -13.51 4.56
N GLY A 61 9.74 -13.48 3.38
CA GLY A 61 10.16 -12.64 2.25
C GLY A 61 11.24 -13.30 1.41
#